data_AF-A0A1H0MX82-F1
#
_entry.id   AF-A0A1H0MX82-F1
#
_cell.length_a   1.000
_cell.length_b   1.000
_cell.length_c   1.000
_cell.angle_alpha   90.00
_cell.angle_beta   90.00
_cell.angle_gamma   90.00
#
_symmetry.space_group_name_H-M   'P 1'
#
loop_
_entity.id
_entity.type
_entity.pdbx_description
1 polymer ?
#
loop_
_entity_poly.entity_id
_entity_poly.type
_entity_poly.pdbx_seq_one_letter_code
_entity_poly.pdbx_strand_id
1 'polypeptide(L)' 'MTSMTRFLRSEQTMAFPHGRLIASRDGVNYVLAPDGWDHLAGPRPGHAVLVSREDAEDWCEREGWDPHLLDEVPATTS' A
#
# COMPACT_ATOMS: atom_id res chain seq x y z
N MET A 1 7.95 12.30 -16.50
CA MET A 1 7.67 12.71 -15.11
C MET A 1 7.63 11.42 -14.32
N THR A 2 8.54 11.22 -13.37
CA THR A 2 8.66 9.95 -12.65
C THR A 2 7.39 9.72 -11.82
N SER A 3 6.57 8.74 -12.18
CA SER A 3 5.39 8.36 -11.37
C SER A 3 5.88 8.02 -9.96
N MET A 4 5.56 8.89 -9.00
CA MET A 4 5.99 8.76 -7.62
C MET A 4 4.95 7.92 -6.87
N THR A 5 5.27 6.64 -6.65
CA THR A 5 4.47 5.79 -5.76
C THR A 5 4.61 6.28 -4.33
N ARG A 6 3.47 6.49 -3.66
CA ARG A 6 3.41 6.85 -2.24
C ARG A 6 2.83 5.67 -1.47
N PHE A 7 3.47 5.30 -0.37
CA PHE A 7 2.96 4.25 0.51
C PHE A 7 2.18 4.86 1.67
N LEU A 8 1.14 4.15 2.08
CA LEU A 8 0.25 4.54 3.15
C LEU A 8 -0.08 3.32 3.99
N ARG A 9 -0.31 3.54 5.27
CA ARG A 9 -0.80 2.53 6.19
C ARG A 9 -2.21 2.89 6.62
N SER A 10 -3.17 1.98 6.43
CA SER A 10 -4.52 2.16 6.95
C SER A 10 -4.53 2.12 8.48
N GLU A 11 -5.65 2.54 9.06
CA GLU A 11 -5.87 2.36 10.49
C GLU A 11 -5.79 0.88 10.89
N GLN A 12 -5.28 0.65 12.10
CA GLN A 12 -5.29 -0.67 12.74
C GLN A 12 -6.72 -0.96 13.20
N THR A 13 -7.25 -2.12 12.84
CA THR A 13 -8.59 -2.56 13.23
C THR A 13 -8.52 -3.92 13.92
N MET A 14 -9.58 -4.35 14.62
CA MET A 14 -9.55 -5.65 15.31
C MET A 14 -9.27 -6.85 14.38
N ALA A 15 -9.60 -6.74 13.09
CA ALA A 15 -9.30 -7.74 12.07
C ALA A 15 -7.90 -7.57 11.42
N PHE A 16 -7.29 -6.40 11.55
CA PHE A 16 -6.00 -6.04 10.96
C PHE A 16 -5.19 -5.26 11.99
N PRO A 17 -4.58 -5.94 12.97
CA PRO A 17 -3.91 -5.30 14.10
C PRO A 17 -2.76 -4.40 13.65
N HIS A 18 -2.16 -4.66 12.48
CA HIS A 18 -1.08 -3.86 11.90
C HIS A 18 -1.55 -2.91 10.77
N GLY A 19 -2.87 -2.80 10.56
CA GLY A 19 -3.47 -2.10 9.43
C GLY A 19 -3.20 -2.82 8.10
N ARG A 20 -3.46 -2.15 6.99
CA ARG A 20 -3.21 -2.63 5.63
C ARG A 20 -2.28 -1.66 4.93
N LEU A 21 -1.32 -2.20 4.18
CA LEU A 21 -0.48 -1.38 3.33
C LEU A 21 -1.24 -0.99 2.06
N ILE A 22 -1.14 0.28 1.71
CA ILE A 22 -1.80 0.90 0.56
C ILE A 22 -0.74 1.63 -0.25
N ALA A 23 -0.74 1.45 -1.56
CA ALA A 23 0.08 2.21 -2.48
C ALA A 23 -0.80 3.17 -3.26
N SER A 24 -0.40 4.44 -3.32
CA SER A 24 -1.06 5.48 -4.10
C SER A 24 -0.14 5.89 -5.24
N ARG A 25 -0.60 5.68 -6.48
CA ARG A 25 0.15 5.95 -7.70
C ARG A 25 -0.77 6.60 -8.73
N ASP A 26 -0.38 7.75 -9.25
CA ASP A 26 -1.14 8.49 -10.28
C ASP A 26 -2.62 8.76 -9.88
N GLY A 27 -2.88 8.95 -8.58
CA GLY A 27 -4.22 9.17 -8.03
C GLY A 27 -5.05 7.90 -7.83
N VAL A 28 -4.51 6.74 -8.23
CA VAL A 28 -5.09 5.42 -8.01
C VAL A 28 -4.54 4.85 -6.71
N ASN A 29 -5.39 4.18 -5.93
CA ASN A 29 -4.99 3.52 -4.69
C ASN A 29 -5.08 2.00 -4.86
N TYR A 30 -4.08 1.30 -4.34
CA TYR A 30 -4.00 -0.15 -4.32
C TYR A 30 -3.80 -0.60 -2.89
N VAL A 31 -4.47 -1.68 -2.47
CA VAL A 31 -4.29 -2.28 -1.15
C VAL A 31 -3.56 -3.61 -1.31
N LEU A 32 -2.61 -3.88 -0.43
CA LEU A 32 -1.93 -5.18 -0.44
C LEU A 32 -2.88 -6.25 0.11
N ALA A 33 -3.13 -7.27 -0.71
CA ALA A 33 -3.95 -8.44 -0.46
C ALA A 33 -3.12 -9.71 -0.74
N PRO A 34 -3.50 -10.89 -0.22
CA PRO A 34 -2.64 -12.10 -0.28
C PRO A 34 -2.30 -12.55 -1.70
N ASP A 35 -3.16 -12.17 -2.64
CA ASP A 35 -3.09 -12.37 -4.08
C ASP A 35 -2.31 -11.28 -4.84
N GLY A 36 -1.90 -10.21 -4.14
CA GLY A 36 -1.12 -9.10 -4.67
C GLY A 36 -1.75 -7.74 -4.40
N TRP A 37 -1.48 -6.76 -5.27
CA TRP A 37 -2.08 -5.43 -5.16
C TRP A 37 -3.50 -5.42 -5.75
N ASP A 38 -4.49 -5.28 -4.88
CA ASP A 38 -5.89 -5.12 -5.28
C ASP A 38 -6.21 -3.64 -5.48
N HIS A 39 -6.94 -3.31 -6.53
CA HIS A 39 -7.31 -1.94 -6.86
C HIS A 39 -8.40 -1.44 -5.91
N LEU A 40 -8.07 -0.45 -5.11
CA LEU A 40 -9.00 0.15 -4.16
C LEU A 40 -9.88 1.19 -4.86
N ALA A 41 -11.04 0.74 -5.33
CA ALA A 41 -12.06 1.61 -5.91
C ALA A 41 -12.69 2.50 -4.82
N GLY A 42 -12.22 3.74 -4.70
CA GLY A 42 -12.78 4.72 -3.78
C GLY A 42 -11.79 5.80 -3.34
N PRO A 43 -12.27 6.79 -2.56
CA PRO A 43 -11.39 7.80 -1.98
C PRO A 43 -10.38 7.14 -1.05
N ARG A 44 -9.16 7.70 -1.00
CA ARG A 44 -8.12 7.33 -0.04
C ARG A 44 -8.74 7.20 1.36
N PRO A 45 -8.50 6.12 2.12
CA PRO A 45 -9.05 5.99 3.45
C PRO A 45 -8.65 7.20 4.31
N GLY A 46 -9.63 7.85 4.95
CA GLY A 46 -9.42 9.12 5.66
C GLY A 46 -8.39 9.03 6.79
N HIS A 47 -8.19 7.84 7.35
CA HIS A 47 -7.23 7.56 8.41
C HIS A 47 -5.92 6.92 7.92
N ALA A 48 -5.70 6.83 6.60
CA ALA A 48 -4.47 6.28 6.06
C ALA A 48 -3.30 7.28 6.21
N VAL A 49 -2.32 6.92 7.01
CA VAL A 49 -1.10 7.73 7.23
C VAL A 49 -0.10 7.47 6.13
N LEU A 50 0.56 8.52 5.63
CA LEU A 50 1.65 8.38 4.68
C LEU A 50 2.84 7.74 5.40
N VAL A 51 3.44 6.71 4.82
CA VAL A 51 4.64 6.06 5.34
C VAL A 51 5.76 6.14 4.32
N SER A 52 7.01 6.08 4.80
CA SER A 52 8.17 6.01 3.91
C SER A 52 8.22 4.64 3.22
N ARG A 53 9.09 4.52 2.21
CA ARG A 53 9.33 3.22 1.56
C ARG A 53 9.93 2.22 2.56
N GLU A 54 10.91 2.63 3.36
CA GLU A 54 11.51 1.79 4.41
C GLU A 54 10.46 1.32 5.43
N ASP A 55 9.54 2.19 5.85
CA ASP A 55 8.45 1.80 6.77
C ASP A 55 7.46 0.80 6.16
N ALA A 56 7.30 0.83 4.83
CA ALA A 56 6.50 -0.13 4.09
C ALA A 56 7.24 -1.48 3.97
N GLU A 57 8.55 -1.45 3.76
CA GLU A 57 9.42 -2.64 3.73
C GLU A 57 9.40 -3.35 5.10
N ASP A 58 9.62 -2.61 6.20
CA ASP A 58 9.54 -3.13 7.57
C ASP A 58 8.14 -3.69 7.89
N TRP A 59 7.07 -3.07 7.38
CA TRP A 59 5.72 -3.60 7.55
C TRP A 59 5.55 -4.94 6.82
N CYS A 60 6.03 -5.02 5.58
CA CYS A 60 5.99 -6.26 4.80
C CYS A 60 6.74 -7.36 5.55
N GLU A 61 7.96 -7.11 6.02
CA GLU A 61 8.75 -8.09 6.77
C GLU A 61 8.05 -8.55 8.05
N ARG A 62 7.43 -7.63 8.81
CA ARG A 62 6.69 -7.96 10.04
C ARG A 62 5.47 -8.84 9.80
N GLU A 63 4.74 -8.55 8.75
CA GLU A 63 3.52 -9.29 8.38
C GLU A 63 3.85 -10.57 7.58
N GLY A 64 5.12 -10.79 7.21
CA GLY A 64 5.58 -11.95 6.46
C GLY A 64 5.39 -11.86 4.94
N TRP A 65 5.29 -10.64 4.40
CA TRP A 65 5.18 -10.33 2.98
C TRP A 65 6.55 -10.05 2.36
N ASP A 66 6.65 -10.28 1.05
CA ASP A 66 7.88 -9.96 0.31
C ASP A 66 7.98 -8.43 0.09
N PRO A 67 9.07 -7.77 0.51
CA PRO A 67 9.26 -6.34 0.26
C PRO A 67 9.36 -5.98 -1.23
N HIS A 68 9.67 -6.93 -2.12
CA HIS A 68 9.61 -6.69 -3.58
C HIS A 68 8.19 -6.36 -4.07
N LEU A 69 7.15 -6.72 -3.31
CA LEU A 69 5.78 -6.36 -3.65
C LEU A 69 5.64 -4.83 -3.78
N LEU A 70 6.43 -4.04 -3.05
CA LEU A 70 6.41 -2.58 -3.16
C LEU A 70 6.84 -2.06 -4.54
N ASP A 71 7.65 -2.83 -5.27
CA ASP A 71 8.05 -2.53 -6.65
C ASP A 71 7.08 -3.09 -7.69
N GLU A 72 6.24 -4.05 -7.30
CA GLU A 72 5.20 -4.67 -8.14
C GLU A 72 3.89 -3.87 -8.17
N VAL A 73 3.84 -2.69 -7.56
CA VAL A 73 2.66 -1.82 -7.59
C VAL A 73 2.28 -1.52 -9.05
N PRO A 74 1.08 -1.92 -9.50
CA PRO A 74 0.66 -1.75 -10.88
C PRO A 74 0.81 -0.28 -11.32
N ALA A 75 1.56 -0.08 -12.40
CA ALA A 75 1.53 1.20 -13.10
C ALA A 75 0.25 1.21 -13.91
N THR A 76 -0.70 2.07 -13.56
CA THR A 76 -1.84 2.34 -14.43
C THR A 76 -1.26 2.94 -15.71
N THR A 77 -1.08 2.08 -16.72
CA THR A 77 -0.57 2.49 -18.03
C THR A 77 -1.77 3.13 -18.71
N SER A 78 -1.96 4.43 -18.47
CA SER A 78 -2.98 5.22 -19.16
C SER A 78 -2.57 5.50 -20.60
#